data_AF-A0A9D6E5X7-F1
#
_entry.id   AF-A0A9D6E5X7-F1
#
_cell.length_a   1.000
_cell.length_b   1.000
_cell.length_c   1.000
_cell.angle_alpha   90.00
_cell.angle_beta   90.00
_cell.angle_gamma   90.00
#
_symmetry.space_group_name_H-M   'P 1'
#
loop_
_entity.id
_entity.type
_entity.pdbx_description
1 polymer ?
#
loop_
_entity_poly.entity_id
_entity_poly.type
_entity_poly.pdbx_seq_one_letter_code
_entity_poly.pdbx_strand_id
1 'polypeptide(L)'
;MDKHYGTIAYLILFVFLLALLATQPIEAQLVLVDMKVKIVKVDRGKDRLEVRVHEGGNKNVQYVEIDGSTKFSARNREVSRARAWSLLRRGMIIRVKGGFKFDLKIRAKYIYW
;
A
#
# COMPACT_ATOMS: atom_id res chain seq x y z
N MET A 1 -49.83 1.76 -31.36
CA MET A 1 -49.00 0.81 -30.58
C MET A 1 -47.69 1.47 -30.15
N ASP A 2 -47.61 2.81 -30.16
CA ASP A 2 -46.34 3.54 -30.27
C ASP A 2 -45.78 4.05 -28.94
N LYS A 3 -46.62 4.08 -27.90
CA LYS A 3 -46.22 4.58 -26.56
C LYS A 3 -45.33 3.59 -25.79
N HIS A 4 -45.39 2.30 -26.11
CA HIS A 4 -44.58 1.28 -25.42
C HIS A 4 -43.13 1.23 -25.94
N TYR A 5 -42.90 1.55 -27.21
CA TYR A 5 -41.55 1.58 -27.80
C TYR A 5 -40.70 2.71 -27.23
N GLY A 6 -41.31 3.88 -26.96
CA GLY A 6 -40.63 4.99 -26.29
C GLY A 6 -40.12 4.59 -24.91
N THR A 7 -40.97 3.98 -24.08
CA THR A 7 -40.60 3.56 -22.71
C THR A 7 -39.49 2.50 -22.70
N ILE A 8 -39.52 1.56 -23.65
CA ILE A 8 -38.47 0.54 -23.79
C ILE A 8 -37.14 1.18 -24.22
N ALA A 9 -37.17 2.16 -25.13
CA ALA A 9 -35.98 2.89 -25.55
C ALA A 9 -35.33 3.69 -24.40
N TYR A 10 -36.15 4.36 -23.56
CA TYR A 10 -35.66 5.05 -22.37
C TYR A 10 -35.07 4.09 -21.33
N LEU A 11 -35.68 2.92 -21.14
CA LEU A 11 -35.15 1.88 -20.26
C LEU A 11 -33.79 1.35 -20.73
N ILE A 12 -33.64 1.10 -22.03
CA ILE A 12 -32.36 0.64 -22.61
C ILE A 12 -31.29 1.72 -22.44
N LEU A 13 -31.62 2.99 -22.71
CA LEU A 13 -30.69 4.11 -22.53
C LEU A 13 -30.28 4.27 -21.06
N PHE A 14 -31.22 4.11 -20.13
CA PHE A 14 -30.96 4.18 -18.69
C PHE A 14 -30.06 3.05 -18.20
N VAL A 15 -30.29 1.81 -18.67
CA VAL A 15 -29.43 0.65 -18.37
C VAL A 15 -28.03 0.84 -18.95
N PHE A 16 -27.91 1.41 -20.16
CA PHE A 16 -26.62 1.68 -20.79
C PHE A 16 -25.82 2.76 -20.03
N LEU A 17 -26.49 3.81 -19.57
CA LEU A 17 -25.89 4.85 -18.71
C LEU A 17 -25.43 4.28 -17.36
N LEU A 18 -26.21 3.39 -16.75
CA LEU A 18 -25.82 2.69 -15.51
C LEU A 18 -24.60 1.79 -15.72
N ALA A 19 -24.53 1.07 -16.85
CA ALA A 19 -23.38 0.23 -17.19
C ALA A 19 -22.09 1.05 -17.39
N LEU A 20 -22.20 2.25 -17.96
CA LEU A 20 -21.08 3.21 -18.11
C LEU A 20 -20.62 3.82 -16.78
N LEU A 21 -21.52 3.99 -15.80
CA LEU A 21 -21.16 4.47 -14.46
C LEU A 21 -20.60 3.35 -13.57
N ALA A 22 -21.05 2.11 -13.77
CA ALA A 22 -20.59 0.93 -13.02
C ALA A 22 -19.17 0.47 -13.40
N THR A 23 -18.65 0.89 -14.56
CA THR A 23 -17.28 0.57 -15.00
C THR A 23 -16.24 1.56 -14.50
N GLN A 24 -16.59 2.50 -13.63
CA GLN A 24 -15.58 3.23 -12.85
C GLN A 24 -14.78 2.16 -12.06
N PRO A 25 -13.49 1.94 -12.36
CA PRO A 25 -12.71 1.05 -11.54
C PRO A 25 -12.74 1.63 -10.13
N ILE A 26 -13.21 0.84 -9.17
CA ILE A 26 -13.02 1.13 -7.75
C ILE A 26 -11.53 0.95 -7.47
N GLU A 27 -10.71 1.84 -8.01
CA GLU A 27 -9.24 1.85 -7.94
C GLU A 27 -8.76 2.80 -6.84
N ALA A 28 -9.49 2.81 -5.74
CA ALA A 28 -9.05 3.49 -4.53
C ALA A 28 -9.43 2.69 -3.30
N GLN A 29 -9.14 1.39 -3.28
CA GLN A 29 -8.75 0.81 -1.99
C GLN A 29 -7.40 1.44 -1.65
N LEU A 30 -7.45 2.57 -0.95
CA LEU A 30 -6.32 3.13 -0.24
C LEU A 30 -5.93 2.09 0.80
N VAL A 31 -5.09 1.16 0.38
CA VAL A 31 -4.47 0.12 1.19
C VAL A 31 -3.49 0.85 2.10
N LEU A 32 -4.05 1.46 3.14
CA LEU A 32 -3.44 2.08 4.32
C LEU A 32 -2.75 1.01 5.19
N VAL A 33 -2.07 0.05 4.58
CA VAL A 33 -1.70 -1.16 5.33
C VAL A 33 -0.54 -0.82 6.23
N ASP A 34 -0.88 -0.66 7.49
CA ASP A 34 0.00 -0.78 8.63
C ASP A 34 0.41 -2.24 8.74
N MET A 35 1.55 -2.60 8.13
CA MET A 35 2.06 -3.96 8.19
C MET A 35 3.12 -4.12 9.26
N LYS A 36 2.93 -5.11 10.13
CA LYS A 36 3.99 -5.62 11.02
C LYS A 36 4.87 -6.58 10.23
N VAL A 37 6.15 -6.24 10.08
CA VAL A 37 7.12 -7.02 9.29
C VAL A 37 8.41 -7.25 10.06
N LYS A 38 9.08 -8.38 9.79
CA LYS A 38 10.40 -8.72 10.32
C LYS A 38 11.47 -8.37 9.28
N ILE A 39 12.47 -7.59 9.66
CA ILE A 39 13.59 -7.24 8.79
C ILE A 39 14.45 -8.47 8.55
N VAL A 40 14.58 -8.88 7.29
CA VAL A 40 15.48 -9.94 6.84
C VAL A 40 16.86 -9.38 6.51
N LYS A 41 16.90 -8.22 5.84
CA LYS A 41 18.14 -7.55 5.45
C LYS A 41 17.94 -6.04 5.40
N VAL A 42 18.99 -5.31 5.76
CA VAL A 42 19.06 -3.85 5.72
C VAL A 42 20.05 -3.50 4.60
N ASP A 43 19.61 -2.82 3.55
CA ASP A 43 20.44 -2.41 2.42
C ASP A 43 20.54 -0.88 2.39
N ARG A 44 21.64 -0.36 2.95
CA ARG A 44 21.86 1.09 3.10
C ARG A 44 22.22 1.79 1.80
N GLY A 45 22.93 1.09 0.89
CA GLY A 45 23.36 1.67 -0.38
C GLY A 45 22.20 1.91 -1.34
N LYS A 46 21.09 1.18 -1.17
CA LYS A 46 19.87 1.29 -1.97
C LYS A 46 18.69 1.88 -1.20
N ASP A 47 18.91 2.37 0.01
CA ASP A 47 17.87 2.84 0.93
C ASP A 47 16.65 1.90 0.97
N ARG A 48 16.91 0.61 1.23
CA ARG A 48 15.90 -0.44 1.12
C ARG A 48 15.97 -1.42 2.28
N LEU A 49 14.81 -1.92 2.69
CA LEU A 49 14.69 -3.03 3.63
C LEU A 49 14.11 -4.25 2.94
N GLU A 50 14.73 -5.41 3.13
CA GLU A 50 14.11 -6.69 2.81
C GLU A 50 13.37 -7.17 4.04
N VAL A 51 12.08 -7.41 3.90
CA VAL A 51 11.21 -7.74 5.03
C VAL A 51 10.37 -8.98 4.72
N ARG A 52 9.99 -9.69 5.78
CA ARG A 52 8.96 -10.74 5.71
C ARG A 52 7.77 -10.30 6.55
N VAL A 53 6.57 -10.57 6.06
CA VAL A 53 5.34 -10.34 6.83
C VAL A 53 5.43 -11.16 8.11
N HIS A 54 5.19 -10.51 9.24
CA HIS A 54 5.14 -11.19 10.53
C HIS A 54 3.77 -11.87 10.67
N GLU A 55 3.73 -13.08 11.24
CA GLU A 55 2.50 -13.84 11.53
C GLU A 55 1.63 -14.29 10.32
N GLY A 56 1.90 -13.83 9.10
CA GLY A 56 1.30 -14.39 7.89
C GLY A 56 2.09 -15.60 7.41
N GLY A 57 1.43 -16.73 7.12
CA GLY A 57 2.05 -17.92 6.49
C GLY A 57 2.66 -17.67 5.10
N ASN A 58 2.69 -16.42 4.65
CA ASN A 58 3.25 -15.97 3.40
C ASN A 58 4.78 -15.87 3.53
N LYS A 59 5.49 -16.85 2.95
CA LYS A 59 6.97 -16.93 2.97
C LYS A 59 7.64 -15.89 2.07
N ASN A 60 6.88 -15.08 1.35
CA ASN A 60 7.42 -14.14 0.36
C ASN A 60 8.19 -13.00 1.04
N VAL A 61 9.43 -12.82 0.60
CA VAL A 61 10.25 -11.64 0.94
C VAL A 61 9.71 -10.47 0.12
N GLN A 62 9.47 -9.35 0.80
CA GLN A 62 9.03 -8.10 0.21
C GLN A 62 10.11 -7.03 0.39
N TYR A 63 10.12 -6.06 -0.52
CA TYR A 63 11.06 -4.96 -0.47
C TYR A 63 10.34 -3.69 -0.05
N VAL A 64 10.85 -3.04 0.99
CA VAL A 64 10.39 -1.72 1.43
C VAL A 64 11.40 -0.69 0.95
N GLU A 65 10.96 0.17 0.03
CA GLU A 65 11.73 1.32 -0.43
C GLU A 65 11.56 2.49 0.55
N ILE A 66 12.68 3.08 0.93
CA ILE A 66 12.75 4.26 1.79
C ILE A 66 13.18 5.44 0.93
N ASP A 67 12.37 6.50 0.91
CA ASP A 67 12.69 7.72 0.18
C ASP A 67 12.94 8.90 1.14
N GLY A 68 13.16 10.09 0.59
CA GLY A 68 13.39 11.32 1.38
C GLY A 68 12.17 11.75 2.22
N SER A 69 10.97 11.29 1.87
CA SER A 69 9.71 11.62 2.53
C SER A 69 9.31 10.60 3.60
N THR A 70 9.96 9.44 3.65
CA THR A 70 9.72 8.41 4.67
C THR A 70 10.07 8.96 6.06
N LYS A 71 9.06 9.05 6.92
CA LYS A 71 9.25 9.42 8.33
C LYS A 71 9.53 8.20 9.19
N PHE A 72 10.29 8.40 10.27
CA PHE A 72 10.71 7.33 11.18
C PHE A 72 10.34 7.67 12.62
N SER A 73 9.85 6.69 13.38
CA SER A 73 9.58 6.86 14.80
C SER A 73 10.06 5.68 15.62
N ALA A 74 10.78 5.97 16.70
CA ALA A 74 11.19 4.99 17.70
C ALA A 74 10.55 5.35 19.04
N ARG A 75 9.82 4.41 19.67
CA ARG A 75 9.18 4.65 20.98
C ARG A 75 8.27 5.90 20.98
N ASN A 76 7.44 6.06 19.95
CA ASN A 76 6.54 7.20 19.75
C ASN A 76 7.23 8.57 19.63
N ARG A 77 8.52 8.61 19.31
CA ARG A 77 9.25 9.85 19.01
C ARG A 77 9.79 9.79 17.59
N GLU A 78 9.51 10.84 16.81
CA GLU A 78 10.08 10.98 15.48
C GLU A 78 11.61 11.08 15.58
N VAL A 79 12.31 10.34 14.72
CA VAL A 79 13.78 10.32 14.67
C VAL A 79 14.25 10.69 13.28
N SER A 80 15.42 11.32 13.21
CA SER A 80 16.05 11.64 11.93
C SER A 80 16.37 10.36 11.14
N ARG A 81 16.41 10.46 9.82
CA ARG A 81 16.77 9.35 8.92
C ARG A 81 18.12 8.72 9.28
N ALA A 82 19.14 9.54 9.57
CA ALA A 82 20.45 9.05 10.00
C ALA A 82 20.36 8.23 11.29
N ARG A 83 19.57 8.70 12.27
CA ARG A 83 19.36 7.98 13.51
C ARG A 83 18.57 6.69 13.27
N ALA A 84 17.53 6.72 12.45
CA ALA A 84 16.76 5.54 12.08
C ALA A 84 17.64 4.43 11.46
N TRP A 85 18.50 4.78 10.50
CA TRP A 85 19.43 3.82 9.88
C TRP A 85 20.45 3.20 10.83
N SER A 86 20.79 3.89 11.92
CA SER A 86 21.64 3.35 12.99
C SER A 86 20.90 2.36 13.90
N LEU A 87 19.58 2.50 13.99
CA LEU A 87 18.71 1.71 14.87
C LEU A 87 18.14 0.46 14.17
N LEU A 88 17.85 0.55 12.86
CA LEU A 88 17.31 -0.55 12.07
C LEU A 88 18.35 -1.68 11.91
N ARG A 89 17.96 -2.89 12.35
CA ARG A 89 18.82 -4.08 12.35
C ARG A 89 18.06 -5.30 11.84
N ARG A 90 18.80 -6.27 11.30
CA ARG A 90 18.23 -7.58 10.92
C ARG A 90 17.56 -8.24 12.12
N GLY A 91 16.41 -8.87 11.90
CA GLY A 91 15.62 -9.57 12.92
C GLY A 91 14.63 -8.69 13.68
N MET A 92 14.75 -7.37 13.56
CA MET A 92 13.86 -6.41 14.20
C MET A 92 12.45 -6.48 13.59
N ILE A 93 11.45 -6.31 14.45
CA ILE A 93 10.06 -6.16 14.02
C ILE A 93 9.77 -4.68 13.92
N ILE A 94 9.30 -4.26 12.75
CA ILE A 94 8.90 -2.89 12.47
C ILE A 94 7.48 -2.88 11.94
N ARG A 95 6.82 -1.74 12.07
CA ARG A 95 5.55 -1.45 11.41
C ARG A 95 5.80 -0.46 10.29
N VAL A 96 5.29 -0.78 9.11
CA VAL A 96 5.44 0.03 7.89
C VAL A 96 4.06 0.47 7.45
N LYS A 97 3.88 1.78 7.25
CA LYS A 97 2.65 2.41 6.76
C LYS A 97 2.89 3.08 5.40
N GLY A 98 1.97 2.86 4.46
CA GLY A 98 1.96 3.41 3.09
C GLY A 98 2.84 2.61 2.10
N GLY A 99 2.69 2.67 0.78
CA GLY A 99 1.74 3.27 -0.18
C GLY A 99 2.04 2.71 -1.61
N PHE A 100 1.01 2.65 -2.48
CA PHE A 100 0.94 2.00 -3.82
C PHE A 100 1.80 0.74 -4.04
N LYS A 101 1.15 -0.42 -4.05
CA LYS A 101 1.75 -1.73 -4.30
C LYS A 101 1.85 -1.93 -5.82
N PHE A 102 3.00 -1.65 -6.41
CA PHE A 102 3.34 -2.17 -7.73
C PHE A 102 4.41 -3.24 -7.54
N ASP A 103 4.10 -4.47 -7.94
CA ASP A 103 5.08 -5.54 -8.19
C ASP A 103 6.02 -5.87 -7.01
N LEU A 104 5.43 -6.28 -5.87
CA LEU A 104 6.12 -6.75 -4.63
C LEU A 104 6.96 -5.71 -3.88
N LYS A 105 6.94 -4.46 -4.33
CA LYS A 105 7.59 -3.33 -3.67
C LYS A 105 6.58 -2.49 -2.91
N ILE A 106 6.98 -2.04 -1.73
CA ILE A 106 6.20 -1.16 -0.87
C ILE A 106 7.00 0.12 -0.66
N ARG A 107 6.45 1.26 -1.09
CA ARG A 107 7.06 2.55 -0.77
C ARG A 107 6.60 3.01 0.61
N ALA A 108 7.48 2.98 1.60
CA ALA A 108 7.12 3.35 2.95
C ALA A 108 6.89 4.86 3.08
N LYS A 109 5.70 5.26 3.56
CA LYS A 109 5.47 6.63 4.01
C LYS A 109 5.95 6.83 5.45
N TYR A 110 5.79 5.81 6.28
CA TYR A 110 6.13 5.88 7.70
C TYR A 110 6.63 4.53 8.20
N ILE A 111 7.72 4.51 8.95
CA ILE A 111 8.29 3.32 9.59
C ILE A 111 8.42 3.57 11.09
N TYR A 112 7.94 2.64 11.91
CA TYR A 112 7.99 2.79 13.35
C TYR A 112 8.12 1.47 14.09
N TRP A 113 8.67 1.54 15.29
CA TRP A 113 8.97 0.38 16.13
C TRP A 113 9.07 0.74 17.61
#